data_AF-A0A521PQK4-F1
#
_entry.id   AF-A0A521PQK4-F1
#
_cell.length_a   1.000
_cell.length_b   1.000
_cell.length_c   1.000
_cell.angle_alpha   90.00
_cell.angle_beta   90.00
_cell.angle_gamma   90.00
#
_symmetry.space_group_name_H-M   'P 1'
#
loop_
_entity.id
_entity.type
_entity.pdbx_description
1 polymer ?
#
loop_
_entity_poly.entity_id
_entity_poly.type
_entity_poly.pdbx_seq_one_letter_code
_entity_poly.pdbx_strand_id
1 'polypeptide(L)' 'MTTFWDPFLEPGVLVRHPAEPDWGLGQVQSVVGRKVTVNFENAGKRTIDAGVVTLVFVADDPRK' A
#
# COMPACT_ATOMS: atom_id res chain seq x y z
N MET A 1 7.95 9.85 19.94
CA MET A 1 8.06 8.77 18.94
C MET A 1 6.73 8.70 18.20
N THR A 2 6.59 9.44 17.11
CA THR A 2 5.33 9.50 16.34
C THR A 2 5.33 8.38 15.31
N THR A 3 4.44 7.42 15.55
CA THR A 3 4.11 6.30 14.67
C THR A 3 3.45 6.87 13.40
N PHE A 4 4.25 7.13 12.36
CA PHE A 4 3.78 7.48 11.00
C PHE A 4 3.39 6.22 10.22
N TRP A 5 2.33 5.56 10.65
CA TRP A 5 1.76 4.42 9.96
C TRP A 5 0.34 4.85 9.65
N ASP A 6 -0.04 4.85 8.38
CA ASP A 6 -1.44 4.85 8.04
C ASP A 6 -2.02 3.57 8.67
N PRO A 7 -2.87 3.66 9.71
CA PRO A 7 -3.30 2.49 10.47
C PRO A 7 -4.17 1.52 9.66
N PHE A 8 -4.40 1.84 8.38
CA PHE A 8 -5.23 1.12 7.43
C PHE A 8 -4.43 0.35 6.37
N LEU A 9 -3.10 0.42 6.38
CA LEU A 9 -2.26 -0.45 5.55
C LEU A 9 -1.96 -1.73 6.32
N GLU A 10 -2.86 -2.70 6.18
CA GLU A 10 -2.76 -4.02 6.82
C GLU A 10 -2.78 -5.13 5.75
N PRO A 11 -2.27 -6.33 6.06
CA PRO A 11 -2.36 -7.47 5.15
C PRO A 11 -3.79 -7.70 4.65
N GLY A 12 -3.94 -7.87 3.33
CA GLY A 12 -5.22 -8.08 2.66
C GLY A 12 -5.80 -6.83 1.99
N VAL A 13 -5.38 -5.63 2.40
CA VAL A 13 -5.90 -4.36 1.86
C VAL A 13 -5.53 -4.19 0.39
N LEU A 14 -6.50 -3.75 -0.42
CA LEU A 14 -6.34 -3.50 -1.85
C LEU A 14 -5.98 -2.05 -2.13
N VAL A 15 -4.92 -1.86 -2.89
CA VAL A 15 -4.31 -0.56 -3.17
C VAL A 15 -3.90 -0.40 -4.62
N ARG A 16 -3.62 0.84 -5.03
CA ARG A 16 -2.91 1.20 -6.27
C ARG A 16 -1.69 2.05 -5.96
N HIS A 17 -0.65 1.90 -6.78
CA HIS A 17 0.50 2.79 -6.76
C HIS A 17 0.24 4.02 -7.65
N PRO A 18 0.25 5.25 -7.12
CA PRO A 18 -0.19 6.43 -7.88
C PRO A 18 0.72 6.79 -9.05
N ALA A 19 2.03 6.50 -8.93
CA ALA A 19 3.01 6.78 -9.98
C ALA A 19 3.26 5.60 -10.93
N GLU A 20 2.66 4.43 -10.67
CA GLU A 20 2.91 3.21 -11.44
C GLU A 20 1.57 2.53 -11.78
N PRO A 21 0.72 3.19 -12.59
CA PRO A 21 -0.63 2.71 -12.88
C PRO A 21 -0.63 1.35 -13.58
N ASP A 22 0.39 1.07 -14.39
CA ASP A 22 0.52 -0.17 -15.18
C ASP A 22 0.74 -1.42 -14.31
N TRP A 23 1.17 -1.24 -13.05
CA TRP A 23 1.37 -2.36 -12.12
C TRP A 23 0.05 -3.05 -11.74
N GLY A 24 -1.08 -2.37 -11.95
CA GLY A 24 -2.41 -2.91 -11.69
C GLY A 24 -2.83 -2.81 -10.22
N LEU A 25 -3.81 -3.62 -9.83
CA LEU A 25 -4.25 -3.73 -8.45
C LEU A 25 -3.15 -4.37 -7.60
N GLY A 26 -2.95 -3.87 -6.39
CA GLY A 26 -2.03 -4.43 -5.42
C GLY A 26 -2.75 -4.91 -4.17
N GLN A 27 -2.31 -6.03 -3.61
CA GLN A 27 -2.73 -6.48 -2.28
C GLN A 27 -1.57 -6.35 -1.30
N VAL A 28 -1.79 -5.65 -0.19
CA VAL A 28 -0.81 -5.56 0.91
C VAL A 28 -0.60 -6.97 1.49
N GLN A 29 0.65 -7.40 1.61
CA GLN A 29 1.03 -8.68 2.22
C GLN A 29 1.62 -8.49 3.63
N SER A 30 2.38 -7.42 3.85
CA SER A 30 2.98 -7.12 5.14
C SER A 30 3.31 -5.65 5.29
N VAL A 31 3.34 -5.18 6.54
CA VAL A 31 3.77 -3.83 6.91
C VAL A 31 4.78 -3.91 8.04
N VAL A 32 5.96 -3.34 7.83
CA VAL A 32 7.08 -3.32 8.77
C VAL A 32 7.69 -1.92 8.78
N GLY A 33 7.48 -1.18 9.85
CA GLY A 33 7.72 0.25 9.84
C GLY A 33 6.85 0.94 8.77
N ARG A 34 7.43 1.95 8.17
CA ARG A 34 6.93 2.59 6.94
C ARG A 34 7.04 1.72 5.68
N LYS A 35 7.60 0.51 5.75
CA LYS A 35 7.76 -0.35 4.56
C LYS A 35 6.53 -1.24 4.41
N VAL A 36 5.87 -1.12 3.27
CA VAL A 36 4.66 -1.87 2.93
C VAL A 36 5.00 -2.78 1.76
N THR A 37 4.90 -4.09 1.95
CA THR A 37 5.06 -5.05 0.86
C THR A 37 3.71 -5.33 0.23
N VAL A 38 3.61 -5.08 -1.07
CA VAL A 38 2.40 -5.25 -1.88
C VAL A 38 2.71 -6.21 -3.02
N ASN A 39 1.78 -7.11 -3.32
CA ASN A 39 1.84 -7.90 -4.54
C ASN A 39 0.89 -7.32 -5.57
N PHE A 40 1.46 -6.78 -6.65
CA PHE A 40 0.73 -6.16 -7.75
C PHE A 40 0.47 -7.17 -8.87
N GLU A 41 -0.69 -7.07 -9.51
CA GLU A 41 -1.11 -7.98 -10.60
C GLU A 41 -0.07 -8.09 -11.72
N ASN A 42 0.48 -6.97 -12.18
CA ASN A 42 1.36 -6.93 -13.37
C ASN A 42 2.84 -6.70 -13.04
N ALA A 43 3.18 -6.35 -11.80
CA ALA A 43 4.55 -6.09 -11.37
C ALA A 43 5.07 -7.07 -10.31
N GLY A 44 4.20 -7.95 -9.81
CA GLY A 44 4.52 -8.86 -8.72
C GLY A 44 4.83 -8.14 -7.41
N LYS A 45 5.67 -8.75 -6.58
CA LYS A 45 5.98 -8.23 -5.23
C LYS A 45 6.84 -6.98 -5.27
N ARG A 46 6.42 -5.93 -4.57
CA ARG A 46 7.16 -4.67 -4.40
C ARG A 46 7.07 -4.20 -2.95
N THR A 47 8.17 -3.68 -2.44
CA THR A 47 8.21 -3.04 -1.13
C THR A 47 8.22 -1.53 -1.32
N ILE A 48 7.17 -0.88 -0.84
CA ILE A 48 6.91 0.54 -0.97
C ILE A 48 7.24 1.23 0.35
N ASP A 49 7.74 2.45 0.26
CA ASP A 49 8.00 3.30 1.41
C ASP A 49 6.83 4.26 1.62
N ALA A 50 5.96 3.98 2.59
CA ALA A 50 4.76 4.76 2.86
C ALA A 50 5.06 6.20 3.35
N GLY A 51 6.30 6.47 3.79
CA GLY A 51 6.74 7.83 4.09
C GLY A 51 7.10 8.66 2.84
N VAL A 52 7.16 8.03 1.67
CA VAL A 52 7.51 8.67 0.38
C VAL A 52 6.35 8.56 -0.60
N VAL A 53 5.64 7.43 -0.61
CA VAL A 53 4.53 7.16 -1.51
C VAL A 53 3.28 6.82 -0.70
N THR A 54 2.25 7.64 -0.84
CA THR A 54 0.91 7.34 -0.32
C THR A 54 0.19 6.42 -1.30
N LEU A 55 -0.02 5.16 -0.90
CA LEU A 55 -0.81 4.21 -1.68
C LEU A 55 -2.29 4.61 -1.69
N VAL A 56 -2.98 4.37 -2.80
CA VAL A 56 -4.40 4.71 -2.96
C VAL A 56 -5.26 3.50 -2.66
N PHE A 57 -6.15 3.58 -1.68
CA PHE A 57 -7.10 2.51 -1.37
C PHE A 57 -8.15 2.35 -2.48
N VAL A 58 -8.54 1.11 -2.76
CA VAL A 58 -9.52 0.79 -3.84
C VAL A 58 -10.95 0.66 -3.33
N ALA A 59 -11.15 0.34 -2.04
CA ALA A 59 -12.46 0.40 -1.39
C ALA A 59 -12.75 1.84 -0.91
N ASP A 60 -14.01 2.12 -0.50
CA ASP A 60 -14.34 3.39 0.16
C ASP A 60 -13.35 3.65 1.28
N ASP A 61 -12.95 4.91 1.42
CA ASP A 61 -11.84 5.28 2.29
C ASP A 61 -12.11 4.76 3.70
N PRO A 62 -11.26 3.89 4.29
CA PRO A 62 -11.53 3.33 5.61
C PRO A 62 -11.47 4.39 6.73
N ARG A 63 -11.15 5.66 6.40
CA ARG A 63 -11.28 6.82 7.29
C ARG A 63 -12.67 7.48 7.24
N LYS A 64 -13.56 7.06 6.35
CA LYS A 64 -14.97 7.47 6.30
C LYS A 64 -15.86 6.54 7.13
#